data_AF-A0A1V5KZZ6-F1
#
_entry.id   AF-A0A1V5KZZ6-F1
#
_cell.length_a   1.000
_cell.length_b   1.000
_cell.length_c   1.000
_cell.angle_alpha   90.00
_cell.angle_beta   90.00
_cell.angle_gamma   90.00
#
_symmetry.space_group_name_H-M   'P 1'
#
loop_
_entity.id
_entity.type
_entity.pdbx_description
1 polymer ?
#
loop_
_entity_poly.entity_id
_entity_poly.type
_entity_poly.pdbx_seq_one_letter_code
_entity_poly.pdbx_strand_id
1 'polypeptide(L)'
;MEVPLEFPSLALALTAHVWQDRVLGMSDNVILPQRATWAVTGNNVTLRGDMPRRTYVIHLDAEQARPWLRNTDAFRHPDLLKWVSAHRGPLVGALLTLARAWFAAGKPNTNAPVIGGFSEWSQTVGGILTNAGIPGFLGNLSELYDAMDDEGQQWRAFLEAWEECFGQTAVTTAELVAGMVSDTGPTTLREALPDAAFDRNGIPDARRLGHLLRRKERVRVGDPPRWLVKAGNARRAMLWALRTP
;
A
#
# COMPACT_ATOMS: atom_id res chain seq x y z
N MET A 1 18.19 -2.32 -10.52
CA MET A 1 16.77 -1.98 -10.68
C MET A 1 16.02 -2.95 -9.78
N GLU A 2 15.58 -2.51 -8.60
CA GLU A 2 14.80 -3.37 -7.71
C GLU A 2 13.41 -3.54 -8.31
N VAL A 3 12.96 -4.79 -8.44
CA VAL A 3 11.66 -5.10 -9.03
C VAL A 3 10.62 -5.01 -7.90
N PRO A 4 9.62 -4.14 -8.00
CA PRO A 4 8.57 -4.06 -7.00
C PRO A 4 7.77 -5.37 -6.98
N LEU A 5 7.28 -5.74 -5.80
CA LEU A 5 6.39 -6.88 -5.65
C LEU A 5 5.00 -6.51 -6.20
N GLU A 6 4.78 -6.84 -7.47
CA GLU A 6 3.55 -6.57 -8.21
C GLU A 6 3.18 -7.80 -9.06
N PHE A 7 2.45 -8.74 -8.44
CA PHE A 7 2.03 -9.97 -9.10
C PHE A 7 0.50 -10.14 -8.95
N PRO A 8 -0.29 -9.93 -10.02
CA PRO A 8 -1.74 -10.07 -9.97
C PRO A 8 -2.20 -11.46 -9.50
N SER A 9 -1.49 -12.52 -9.93
CA SER A 9 -1.75 -13.89 -9.49
C SER A 9 -1.54 -14.08 -7.98
N LEU A 10 -0.48 -13.47 -7.42
CA LEU A 10 -0.23 -13.49 -5.98
C LEU A 10 -1.30 -12.70 -5.24
N ALA A 11 -1.65 -11.49 -5.70
CA ALA A 11 -2.71 -10.68 -5.08
C ALA A 11 -4.05 -11.43 -5.02
N LEU A 12 -4.38 -12.19 -6.07
CA LEU A 12 -5.53 -13.09 -6.09
C LEU A 12 -5.37 -14.24 -5.09
N ALA A 13 -4.21 -14.91 -5.12
CA ALA A 13 -3.91 -16.04 -4.23
C ALA A 13 -4.01 -15.66 -2.74
N LEU A 14 -3.64 -14.43 -2.38
CA LEU A 14 -3.66 -13.94 -0.99
C LEU A 14 -5.07 -13.83 -0.40
N THR A 15 -6.10 -13.64 -1.24
CA THR A 15 -7.49 -13.44 -0.76
C THR A 15 -8.48 -14.49 -1.24
N ALA A 16 -8.04 -15.41 -2.10
CA ALA A 16 -8.87 -16.52 -2.53
C ALA A 16 -9.06 -17.53 -1.39
N HIS A 17 -10.27 -18.08 -1.25
CA HIS A 17 -10.51 -19.26 -0.41
C HIS A 17 -10.12 -20.56 -1.12
N VAL A 18 -10.21 -20.56 -2.45
CA VAL A 18 -9.90 -21.70 -3.32
C VAL A 18 -9.09 -21.17 -4.50
N TRP A 19 -7.96 -21.82 -4.78
CA TRP A 19 -7.13 -21.55 -5.94
C TRP A 19 -7.44 -22.56 -7.04
N GLN A 20 -7.66 -22.06 -8.25
CA GLN A 20 -7.86 -22.87 -9.44
C GLN A 20 -6.87 -22.44 -10.52
N ASP A 21 -6.08 -23.39 -11.01
CA ASP A 21 -5.11 -23.12 -12.07
C ASP A 21 -4.78 -24.38 -12.87
N ARG A 22 -4.17 -24.19 -14.03
CA ARG A 22 -3.73 -25.26 -14.93
C ARG A 22 -2.37 -25.79 -14.48
N VAL A 23 -2.23 -27.11 -14.40
CA VAL A 23 -0.94 -27.73 -14.14
C VAL A 23 -0.02 -27.51 -15.34
N LEU A 24 1.16 -26.92 -15.09
CA LEU A 24 2.12 -26.64 -16.15
C LEU A 24 2.54 -27.94 -16.85
N GLY A 25 2.49 -27.94 -18.19
CA GLY A 25 2.82 -29.11 -19.00
C GLY A 25 1.72 -30.17 -19.12
N MET A 26 0.57 -29.98 -18.46
CA MET A 26 -0.60 -30.85 -18.56
C MET A 26 -1.81 -30.06 -19.06
N SER A 27 -2.86 -30.74 -19.53
CA SER A 27 -4.13 -30.10 -19.92
C SER A 27 -5.19 -30.17 -18.82
N ASP A 28 -4.76 -30.45 -17.59
CA ASP A 28 -5.62 -30.60 -16.42
C ASP A 28 -5.59 -29.34 -15.55
N ASN A 29 -6.76 -29.00 -14.99
CA ASN A 29 -6.91 -27.95 -13.99
C ASN A 29 -6.97 -28.58 -12.60
N VAL A 30 -6.32 -27.95 -11.64
CA VAL A 30 -6.41 -28.31 -10.21
C VAL A 30 -7.23 -27.27 -9.46
N ILE A 31 -7.97 -27.72 -8.46
CA ILE A 31 -8.75 -26.89 -7.54
C ILE A 31 -8.28 -27.24 -6.13
N LEU A 32 -7.70 -26.27 -5.43
CA LEU A 32 -7.07 -26.47 -4.12
C LEU A 32 -7.55 -25.42 -3.13
N PRO A 33 -7.83 -25.76 -1.85
CA PRO A 33 -8.09 -24.75 -0.84
C PRO A 33 -6.83 -23.91 -0.59
N GLN A 34 -6.97 -22.59 -0.51
CA GLN A 34 -5.86 -21.73 -0.13
C GLN A 34 -5.66 -21.80 1.40
N ARG A 35 -4.57 -22.43 1.81
CA ARG A 35 -4.18 -22.58 3.22
C ARG A 35 -2.74 -22.15 3.47
N ALA A 36 -2.05 -21.65 2.45
CA ALA A 36 -0.68 -21.19 2.58
C ALA A 36 -0.66 -19.81 3.26
N THR A 37 0.25 -19.66 4.23
CA THR A 37 0.68 -18.36 4.71
C THR A 37 1.88 -17.93 3.89
N TRP A 38 1.78 -16.76 3.27
CA TRP A 38 2.84 -16.21 2.42
C TRP A 38 3.69 -15.24 3.23
N ALA A 39 5.02 -15.42 3.16
CA ALA A 39 5.98 -14.51 3.77
C ALA A 39 7.00 -14.12 2.71
N VAL A 40 7.30 -12.82 2.64
CA VAL A 40 8.34 -12.26 1.78
C VAL A 40 9.37 -11.59 2.68
N THR A 41 10.63 -11.93 2.47
CA THR A 41 11.77 -11.34 3.19
C THR A 41 12.67 -10.64 2.19
N GLY A 42 13.08 -9.42 2.51
CA GLY A 42 14.02 -8.68 1.69
C GLY A 42 14.40 -7.37 2.37
N ASN A 43 15.45 -6.74 1.85
CA ASN A 43 15.80 -5.37 2.21
C ASN A 43 15.00 -4.43 1.31
N ASN A 44 14.43 -3.36 1.88
CA ASN A 44 13.70 -2.32 1.13
C ASN A 44 12.64 -2.87 0.16
N VAL A 45 11.82 -3.83 0.61
CA VAL A 45 10.78 -4.43 -0.24
C VAL A 45 9.73 -3.38 -0.62
N THR A 46 9.68 -3.04 -1.90
CA THR A 46 8.63 -2.17 -2.47
C THR A 46 7.43 -2.99 -2.92
N LEU A 47 6.23 -2.65 -2.47
CA LEU A 47 4.97 -3.25 -2.91
C LEU A 47 4.28 -2.29 -3.89
N ARG A 48 3.63 -2.83 -4.93
CA ARG A 48 2.84 -2.03 -5.89
C ARG A 48 1.51 -2.69 -6.22
N GLY A 49 0.67 -1.96 -6.93
CA GLY A 49 -0.65 -2.40 -7.36
C GLY A 49 -1.54 -2.73 -6.16
N ASP A 50 -2.04 -3.97 -6.12
CA ASP A 50 -2.99 -4.42 -5.10
C ASP A 50 -2.34 -4.96 -3.81
N MET A 51 -1.01 -5.07 -3.79
CA MET A 51 -0.27 -5.69 -2.69
C MET A 51 -0.26 -4.88 -1.37
N PRO A 52 -0.15 -3.54 -1.36
CA PRO A 52 -0.08 -2.76 -0.12
C PRO A 52 -1.27 -3.04 0.82
N ARG A 53 -2.49 -3.03 0.28
CA ARG A 53 -3.73 -3.28 1.05
C ARG A 53 -3.95 -4.74 1.49
N ARG A 54 -3.05 -5.65 1.11
CA ARG A 54 -3.14 -7.11 1.37
C ARG A 54 -1.94 -7.64 2.15
N THR A 55 -1.05 -6.74 2.58
CA THR A 55 0.21 -7.07 3.23
C THR A 55 0.37 -6.22 4.49
N TYR A 56 1.11 -6.72 5.47
CA TYR A 56 1.63 -5.94 6.58
C TYR A 56 3.13 -6.16 6.67
N VAL A 57 3.87 -5.15 7.13
CA VAL A 57 5.34 -5.18 7.15
C VAL A 57 5.84 -5.27 8.58
N ILE A 58 6.82 -6.15 8.79
CA ILE A 58 7.62 -6.24 10.00
C ILE A 58 9.01 -5.76 9.65
N HIS A 59 9.45 -4.65 10.24
CA HIS A 59 10.82 -4.16 10.11
C HIS A 59 11.71 -4.88 11.11
N LEU A 60 12.78 -5.50 10.62
CA LEU A 60 13.84 -6.07 11.44
C LEU A 60 15.06 -5.15 11.41
N ASP A 61 15.09 -4.19 12.33
CA ASP A 61 16.24 -3.30 12.50
C ASP A 61 17.19 -3.86 13.57
N ALA A 62 18.47 -3.93 13.22
CA ALA A 62 19.53 -4.35 14.13
C ALA A 62 20.24 -3.15 14.80
N GLU A 63 19.86 -1.92 14.44
CA GLU A 63 20.41 -0.66 14.93
C GLU A 63 21.93 -0.53 14.71
N GLN A 64 22.44 -1.19 13.66
CA GLN A 64 23.86 -1.16 13.30
C GLN A 64 24.09 -1.30 11.80
N ALA A 65 25.15 -0.69 11.29
CA ALA A 65 25.48 -0.67 9.85
C ALA A 65 25.81 -2.05 9.25
N ARG A 66 26.28 -3.00 10.07
CA ARG A 66 26.71 -4.34 9.63
C ARG A 66 26.07 -5.42 10.50
N PRO A 67 24.75 -5.69 10.35
CA PRO A 67 24.03 -6.65 11.20
C PRO A 67 24.60 -8.08 11.16
N TRP A 68 25.20 -8.49 10.04
CA TRP A 68 25.79 -9.82 9.87
C TRP A 68 27.08 -10.05 10.66
N LEU A 69 27.66 -9.01 11.28
CA LEU A 69 28.86 -9.13 12.14
C LEU A 69 28.52 -9.21 13.63
N ARG A 70 27.24 -9.30 13.99
CA ARG A 70 26.83 -9.43 15.40
C ARG A 70 27.44 -10.67 16.02
N ASN A 71 27.96 -10.53 17.24
CA ASN A 71 28.43 -11.66 18.01
C ASN A 71 27.25 -12.58 18.36
N THR A 72 27.24 -13.80 17.83
CA THR A 72 26.20 -14.80 18.06
C THR A 72 26.11 -15.24 19.52
N ASP A 73 27.23 -15.20 20.25
CA ASP A 73 27.26 -15.60 21.67
C ASP A 73 26.58 -14.59 22.60
N ALA A 74 26.35 -13.36 22.13
CA ALA A 74 25.61 -12.35 22.88
C ALA A 74 24.09 -12.56 22.83
N PHE A 75 23.59 -13.44 21.94
CA PHE A 75 22.16 -13.73 21.87
C PHE A 75 21.76 -14.74 22.95
N ARG A 76 20.54 -14.60 23.50
CA ARG A 76 19.96 -15.57 24.44
C ARG A 76 20.01 -17.02 23.92
N HIS A 77 19.90 -17.18 22.60
CA HIS A 77 20.00 -18.45 21.90
C HIS A 77 20.98 -18.29 20.72
N PRO A 78 22.28 -18.62 20.90
CA PRO A 78 23.31 -18.43 19.87
C PRO A 78 23.01 -19.21 18.58
N ASP A 79 22.53 -20.45 18.72
CA ASP A 79 21.98 -21.25 17.62
C ASP A 79 20.46 -21.31 17.75
N LEU A 80 19.79 -20.28 17.23
CA LEU A 80 18.34 -20.14 17.33
C LEU A 80 17.59 -21.30 16.67
N LEU A 81 18.04 -21.78 15.51
CA LEU A 81 17.33 -22.83 14.76
C LEU A 81 17.39 -24.17 15.49
N LYS A 82 18.55 -24.54 16.03
CA LYS A 82 18.69 -25.74 16.85
C LYS A 82 17.88 -25.63 18.14
N TRP A 83 17.92 -24.47 18.80
CA TRP A 83 17.16 -24.25 20.03
C TRP A 83 15.65 -24.34 19.80
N VAL A 84 15.12 -23.66 18.77
CA VAL A 84 13.69 -23.70 18.39
C VAL A 84 13.26 -25.12 18.07
N SER A 85 14.08 -25.87 17.32
CA SER A 85 13.77 -27.27 16.98
C SER A 85 13.65 -28.15 18.24
N ALA A 86 14.55 -27.98 19.20
CA ALA A 86 14.52 -28.72 20.47
C ALA A 86 13.37 -28.30 21.40
N HIS A 87 12.87 -27.06 21.29
CA HIS A 87 11.85 -26.48 22.18
C HIS A 87 10.50 -26.24 21.47
N ARG A 88 10.27 -26.87 20.31
CA ARG A 88 9.08 -26.64 19.49
C ARG A 88 7.78 -26.86 20.26
N GLY A 89 7.69 -27.92 21.06
CA GLY A 89 6.50 -28.26 21.85
C GLY A 89 6.09 -27.14 22.81
N PRO A 90 6.98 -26.71 23.73
CA PRO A 90 6.74 -25.55 24.60
C PRO A 90 6.39 -24.25 23.85
N LEU A 91 7.05 -23.95 22.73
CA LEU A 91 6.76 -22.74 21.94
C LEU A 91 5.33 -22.76 21.36
N VAL A 92 4.92 -23.89 20.78
CA VAL A 92 3.55 -24.06 20.28
C VAL A 92 2.55 -24.01 21.43
N GLY A 93 2.86 -24.64 22.57
CA GLY A 93 2.04 -24.60 23.77
C GLY A 93 1.81 -23.17 24.28
N ALA A 94 2.85 -22.34 24.28
CA ALA A 94 2.75 -20.92 24.64
C ALA A 94 1.82 -20.15 23.68
N LEU A 95 1.99 -20.32 22.36
CA LEU A 95 1.12 -19.68 21.36
C LEU A 95 -0.35 -20.09 21.51
N LEU A 96 -0.61 -21.40 21.70
CA LEU A 96 -1.96 -21.91 21.92
C LEU A 96 -2.55 -21.41 23.24
N THR A 97 -1.72 -21.21 24.27
CA THR A 97 -2.16 -20.65 25.56
C THR A 97 -2.66 -19.21 25.38
N LEU A 98 -1.95 -18.38 24.61
CA LEU A 98 -2.41 -17.01 24.30
C LEU A 98 -3.75 -17.03 23.57
N ALA A 99 -3.88 -17.87 22.54
CA ALA A 99 -5.13 -18.01 21.78
C ALA A 99 -6.28 -18.51 22.65
N ARG A 100 -6.02 -19.51 23.51
CA ARG A 100 -7.02 -20.09 24.41
C ARG A 100 -7.46 -19.10 25.49
N ALA A 101 -6.56 -18.30 26.03
CA ALA A 101 -6.87 -17.27 27.02
C ALA A 101 -7.86 -16.25 26.45
N TRP A 102 -7.61 -15.72 25.25
CA TRP A 102 -8.54 -14.82 24.56
C TRP A 102 -9.90 -15.47 24.28
N PHE A 103 -9.90 -16.73 23.83
CA PHE A 103 -11.14 -17.48 23.62
C PHE A 103 -11.93 -17.64 24.94
N ALA A 104 -11.27 -18.00 26.03
CA ALA A 104 -11.88 -18.20 27.34
C ALA A 104 -12.43 -16.90 27.93
N ALA A 105 -11.84 -15.75 27.59
CA ALA A 105 -12.34 -14.42 27.92
C ALA A 105 -13.58 -14.00 27.10
N GLY A 106 -14.10 -14.86 26.23
CA GLY A 106 -15.29 -14.59 25.42
C GLY A 106 -15.00 -13.91 24.08
N LYS A 107 -13.74 -13.99 23.60
CA LYS A 107 -13.29 -13.36 22.34
C LYS A 107 -13.62 -11.85 22.29
N PRO A 108 -13.21 -11.06 23.30
CA PRO A 108 -13.46 -9.62 23.29
C PRO A 108 -12.95 -9.01 21.99
N ASN A 109 -13.81 -8.23 21.34
CA ASN A 109 -13.45 -7.53 20.11
C ASN A 109 -12.47 -6.41 20.43
N THR A 110 -11.53 -6.18 19.53
CA THR A 110 -10.56 -5.10 19.67
C THR A 110 -10.76 -4.10 18.55
N ASN A 111 -10.35 -2.85 18.78
CA ASN A 111 -10.24 -1.84 17.74
C ASN A 111 -8.99 -2.11 16.88
N ALA A 112 -8.75 -3.37 16.51
CA ALA A 112 -7.65 -3.75 15.65
C ALA A 112 -7.80 -3.05 14.29
N PRO A 113 -6.69 -2.53 13.72
CA PRO A 113 -6.73 -1.95 12.40
C PRO A 113 -7.33 -2.90 11.35
N VAL A 114 -8.09 -2.32 10.43
CA VAL A 114 -8.71 -3.06 9.33
C VAL A 114 -7.73 -3.13 8.16
N ILE A 115 -7.45 -4.34 7.71
CA ILE A 115 -6.74 -4.61 6.47
C ILE A 115 -7.73 -5.16 5.44
N GLY A 116 -7.62 -4.71 4.18
CA GLY A 116 -8.58 -5.03 3.13
C GLY A 116 -8.65 -6.53 2.86
N GLY A 117 -9.80 -7.15 3.12
CA GLY A 117 -10.01 -8.59 2.88
C GLY A 117 -9.50 -9.52 3.98
N PHE A 118 -8.92 -9.01 5.08
CA PHE A 118 -8.47 -9.85 6.21
C PHE A 118 -8.99 -9.37 7.56
N SER A 119 -10.17 -8.76 7.62
CA SER A 119 -10.74 -8.19 8.85
C SER A 119 -10.95 -9.24 9.95
N GLU A 120 -11.41 -10.45 9.59
CA GLU A 120 -11.57 -11.54 10.57
C GLU A 120 -10.21 -11.96 11.18
N TRP A 121 -9.18 -12.04 10.34
CA TRP A 121 -7.82 -12.34 10.79
C TRP A 121 -7.27 -11.23 11.69
N SER A 122 -7.42 -9.96 11.31
CA SER A 122 -6.89 -8.84 12.11
C SER A 122 -7.60 -8.72 13.46
N GLN A 123 -8.92 -8.95 13.50
CA GLN A 123 -9.69 -9.02 14.75
C GLN A 123 -9.24 -10.18 15.63
N THR A 124 -9.02 -11.36 15.05
CA THR A 124 -8.59 -12.55 15.80
C THR A 124 -7.19 -12.36 16.39
N VAL A 125 -6.20 -12.01 15.55
CA VAL A 125 -4.81 -11.84 15.99
C VAL A 125 -4.69 -10.62 16.92
N GLY A 126 -5.32 -9.50 16.57
CA GLY A 126 -5.33 -8.30 17.41
C GLY A 126 -6.03 -8.53 18.75
N GLY A 127 -7.11 -9.32 18.76
CA GLY A 127 -7.79 -9.81 19.96
C GLY A 127 -6.87 -10.60 20.88
N ILE A 128 -6.18 -11.60 20.33
CA ILE A 128 -5.24 -12.44 21.08
C ILE A 128 -4.12 -11.59 21.70
N LEU A 129 -3.49 -10.73 20.90
CA LEU A 129 -2.37 -9.90 21.34
C LEU A 129 -2.81 -8.88 22.40
N THR A 130 -3.93 -8.21 22.19
CA THR A 130 -4.46 -7.23 23.17
C THR A 130 -4.82 -7.91 24.49
N ASN A 131 -5.46 -9.08 24.44
CA ASN A 131 -5.77 -9.87 25.65
C ASN A 131 -4.50 -10.33 26.38
N ALA A 132 -3.42 -10.56 25.64
CA ALA A 132 -2.10 -10.85 26.20
C ALA A 132 -1.34 -9.61 26.70
N GLY A 133 -1.92 -8.40 26.60
CA GLY A 133 -1.29 -7.15 27.00
C GLY A 133 -0.19 -6.68 26.02
N ILE A 134 -0.22 -7.14 24.77
CA ILE A 134 0.76 -6.78 23.74
C ILE A 134 0.14 -5.69 22.82
N PRO A 135 0.57 -4.42 22.94
CA PRO A 135 0.05 -3.33 22.13
C PRO A 135 0.75 -3.25 20.76
N GLY A 136 0.29 -2.34 19.90
CA GLY A 136 0.99 -1.95 18.67
C GLY A 136 0.77 -2.87 17.46
N PHE A 137 -0.11 -3.88 17.56
CA PHE A 137 -0.46 -4.72 16.42
C PHE A 137 -0.98 -3.87 15.25
N LEU A 138 -0.31 -3.98 14.10
CA LEU A 138 -0.60 -3.21 12.89
C LEU A 138 -0.55 -1.68 13.06
N GLY A 139 0.15 -1.19 14.08
CA GLY A 139 0.28 0.25 14.35
C GLY A 139 0.99 1.04 13.24
N ASN A 140 1.77 0.37 12.39
CA ASN A 140 2.50 0.96 11.27
C ASN A 140 1.76 0.88 9.92
N LEU A 141 0.47 0.49 9.89
CA LEU A 141 -0.26 0.34 8.63
C LEU A 141 -0.43 1.66 7.87
N SER A 142 -0.68 2.77 8.57
CA SER A 142 -0.81 4.08 7.92
C SER A 142 0.49 4.49 7.26
N GLU A 143 1.62 4.38 7.97
CA GLU A 143 2.96 4.66 7.44
C GLU A 143 3.28 3.76 6.24
N LEU A 144 2.90 2.49 6.29
CA LEU A 144 3.06 1.57 5.16
C LEU A 144 2.25 2.02 3.94
N TYR A 145 0.99 2.41 4.12
CA TYR A 145 0.15 2.89 3.02
C TYR A 145 0.68 4.19 2.45
N ASP A 146 1.06 5.14 3.31
CA ASP A 146 1.62 6.42 2.89
C ASP A 146 2.91 6.22 2.10
N ALA A 147 3.83 5.38 2.59
CA ALA A 147 5.10 5.08 1.92
C ALA A 147 4.96 4.34 0.58
N MET A 148 3.80 3.74 0.30
CA MET A 148 3.54 2.97 -0.92
C MET A 148 2.65 3.69 -1.93
N ASP A 149 2.00 4.78 -1.52
CA ASP A 149 1.13 5.57 -2.37
C ASP A 149 1.91 6.64 -3.16
N ASP A 150 2.96 6.22 -3.90
CA ASP A 150 3.74 7.12 -4.76
C ASP A 150 2.82 7.89 -5.73
N GLU A 151 1.86 7.18 -6.33
CA GLU A 151 0.92 7.78 -7.27
C GLU A 151 0.00 8.76 -6.55
N GLY A 152 -0.61 8.39 -5.41
CA GLY A 152 -1.47 9.30 -4.67
C GLY A 152 -0.73 10.49 -4.10
N GLN A 153 0.55 10.36 -3.71
CA GLN A 153 1.40 11.50 -3.31
C GLN A 153 1.62 12.47 -4.49
N GLN A 154 1.97 11.96 -5.68
CA GLN A 154 2.09 12.79 -6.89
C GLN A 154 0.77 13.51 -7.22
N TRP A 155 -0.35 12.78 -7.15
CA TRP A 155 -1.66 13.38 -7.39
C TRP A 155 -2.07 14.38 -6.30
N ARG A 156 -1.68 14.17 -5.04
CA ARG A 156 -1.96 15.10 -3.95
C ARG A 156 -1.26 16.42 -4.20
N ALA A 157 0.05 16.36 -4.45
CA ALA A 157 0.86 17.53 -4.79
C ALA A 157 0.29 18.25 -6.03
N PHE A 158 -0.09 17.50 -7.06
CA PHE A 158 -0.70 18.05 -8.27
C PHE A 158 -2.01 18.81 -8.00
N LEU A 159 -2.92 18.21 -7.22
CA LEU A 159 -4.22 18.82 -6.93
C LEU A 159 -4.11 20.01 -5.96
N GLU A 160 -3.12 20.01 -5.07
CA GLU A 160 -2.79 21.14 -4.20
C GLU A 160 -2.26 22.32 -5.03
N ALA A 161 -1.28 22.08 -5.90
CA ALA A 161 -0.78 23.11 -6.83
C ALA A 161 -1.88 23.60 -7.79
N TRP A 162 -2.76 22.71 -8.27
CA TRP A 162 -3.92 23.12 -9.07
C TRP A 162 -4.83 24.08 -8.29
N GLU A 163 -5.15 23.76 -7.04
CA GLU A 163 -6.03 24.58 -6.20
C GLU A 163 -5.43 25.98 -6.00
N GLU A 164 -4.12 26.07 -5.79
CA GLU A 164 -3.42 27.35 -5.67
C GLU A 164 -3.49 28.19 -6.95
N CYS A 165 -3.29 27.57 -8.12
CA CYS A 165 -3.25 28.29 -9.39
C CYS A 165 -4.65 28.64 -9.95
N PHE A 166 -5.64 27.75 -9.79
CA PHE A 166 -6.95 27.86 -10.46
C PHE A 166 -8.16 27.77 -9.53
N GLY A 167 -7.95 27.38 -8.27
CA GLY A 167 -9.03 27.06 -7.34
C GLY A 167 -9.99 26.01 -7.90
N GLN A 168 -11.29 26.29 -7.82
CA GLN A 168 -12.34 25.42 -8.37
C GLN A 168 -12.77 25.80 -9.80
N THR A 169 -12.04 26.71 -10.45
CA THR A 169 -12.33 27.17 -11.81
C THR A 169 -12.15 26.03 -12.81
N ALA A 170 -13.07 25.94 -13.76
CA ALA A 170 -13.00 24.96 -14.83
C ALA A 170 -11.96 25.37 -15.86
N VAL A 171 -10.97 24.52 -16.12
CA VAL A 171 -9.88 24.78 -17.07
C VAL A 171 -9.68 23.60 -18.02
N THR A 172 -9.16 23.87 -19.21
CA THR A 172 -8.76 22.87 -20.20
C THR A 172 -7.33 22.37 -19.95
N THR A 173 -6.98 21.21 -20.50
CA THR A 173 -5.58 20.71 -20.43
C THR A 173 -4.57 21.62 -21.10
N ALA A 174 -4.97 22.39 -22.11
CA ALA A 174 -4.12 23.38 -22.75
C ALA A 174 -3.87 24.58 -21.84
N GLU A 175 -4.89 25.08 -21.15
CA GLU A 175 -4.78 26.17 -20.18
C GLU A 175 -3.93 25.77 -18.97
N LEU A 176 -4.04 24.52 -18.51
CA LEU A 176 -3.16 23.96 -17.47
C LEU A 176 -1.69 23.99 -17.88
N VAL A 177 -1.37 23.48 -19.06
CA VAL A 177 0.01 23.47 -19.57
C VAL A 177 0.52 24.88 -19.83
N ALA A 178 -0.35 25.81 -20.26
CA ALA A 178 0.02 27.20 -20.44
C ALA A 178 0.28 27.93 -19.11
N GLY A 179 -0.53 27.66 -18.07
CA GLY A 179 -0.37 28.22 -16.73
C GLY A 179 0.98 27.89 -16.09
N MET A 180 1.56 26.73 -16.43
CA MET A 180 2.89 26.31 -15.97
C MET A 180 4.04 27.21 -16.44
N VAL A 181 3.83 28.03 -17.48
CA VAL A 181 4.86 28.97 -18.00
C VAL A 181 4.92 30.25 -17.17
N SER A 182 3.83 30.55 -16.45
CA SER A 182 3.64 31.80 -15.69
C SER A 182 3.73 31.62 -14.17
N ASP A 183 3.97 30.41 -13.66
CA ASP A 183 3.99 30.13 -12.22
C ASP A 183 5.20 30.76 -11.52
N THR A 184 4.93 31.75 -10.67
CA THR A 184 5.88 32.32 -9.71
C THR A 184 5.46 31.91 -8.30
N GLY A 185 5.86 30.71 -7.88
CA GLY A 185 5.63 30.14 -6.54
C GLY A 185 6.75 29.17 -6.13
N PRO A 186 6.84 28.78 -4.84
CA PRO A 186 7.89 27.87 -4.34
C PRO A 186 7.73 26.41 -4.78
N THR A 187 6.54 26.00 -5.22
CA THR A 187 6.31 24.74 -5.95
C THR A 187 5.48 25.09 -7.18
N THR A 188 6.03 24.86 -8.36
CA THR A 188 5.33 25.17 -9.61
C THR A 188 4.35 24.05 -9.96
N LEU A 189 3.23 24.35 -10.61
CA LEU A 189 2.29 23.35 -11.12
C LEU A 189 2.99 22.34 -12.04
N ARG A 190 4.08 22.76 -12.69
CA ARG A 190 4.94 21.90 -13.50
C ARG A 190 5.66 20.85 -12.66
N GLU A 191 6.25 21.23 -11.53
CA GLU A 191 6.96 20.30 -10.62
C GLU A 191 6.00 19.31 -9.96
N ALA A 192 4.75 19.72 -9.75
CA ALA A 192 3.72 18.89 -9.14
C ALA A 192 3.01 17.93 -10.13
N LEU A 193 3.31 18.00 -11.43
CA LEU A 193 2.69 17.10 -12.42
C LEU A 193 3.07 15.63 -12.15
N PRO A 194 2.12 14.68 -12.26
CA PRO A 194 2.46 13.26 -12.26
C PRO A 194 3.43 12.93 -13.41
N ASP A 195 4.41 12.06 -13.18
CA ASP A 195 5.47 11.74 -14.16
C ASP A 195 4.91 11.29 -15.53
N ALA A 196 3.77 10.58 -15.48
CA ALA A 196 3.08 10.09 -16.68
C ALA A 196 2.54 11.21 -17.59
N ALA A 197 2.49 12.46 -17.12
CA ALA A 197 2.04 13.62 -17.89
C ALA A 197 3.13 14.18 -18.82
N PHE A 198 4.40 13.85 -18.59
CA PHE A 198 5.53 14.28 -19.41
C PHE A 198 5.73 13.38 -20.63
N ASP A 199 6.19 13.93 -21.74
CA ASP A 199 6.64 13.18 -22.91
C ASP A 199 8.05 12.59 -22.72
N ARG A 200 8.62 11.97 -23.76
CA ARG A 200 9.97 11.37 -23.71
C ARG A 200 11.08 12.41 -23.52
N ASN A 201 10.81 13.69 -23.76
CA ASN A 201 11.75 14.80 -23.65
C ASN A 201 11.56 15.58 -22.34
N GLY A 202 10.69 15.13 -21.43
CA GLY A 202 10.40 15.82 -20.17
C GLY A 202 9.52 17.07 -20.34
N ILE A 203 8.74 17.13 -21.43
CA ILE A 203 7.82 18.24 -21.71
C ILE A 203 6.39 17.79 -21.37
N PRO A 204 5.61 18.57 -20.59
CA PRO A 204 4.20 18.28 -20.34
C PRO A 204 3.39 18.15 -21.64
N ASP A 205 2.67 17.03 -21.79
CA ASP A 205 1.83 16.75 -22.96
C ASP A 205 0.35 16.86 -22.58
N ALA A 206 -0.36 17.81 -23.20
CA ALA A 206 -1.77 18.08 -22.91
C ALA A 206 -2.72 16.90 -23.20
N ARG A 207 -2.36 16.03 -24.15
CA ARG A 207 -3.13 14.83 -24.49
C ARG A 207 -2.90 13.74 -23.44
N ARG A 208 -1.66 13.50 -23.01
CA ARG A 208 -1.34 12.57 -21.91
C ARG A 208 -2.02 12.99 -20.63
N LEU A 209 -1.91 14.27 -20.27
CA LEU A 209 -2.60 14.85 -19.12
C LEU A 209 -4.11 14.63 -19.21
N GLY A 210 -4.74 14.87 -20.36
CA GLY A 210 -6.17 14.63 -20.53
C GLY A 210 -6.61 13.18 -20.31
N HIS A 211 -5.78 12.20 -20.68
CA HIS A 211 -6.06 10.78 -20.39
C HIS A 211 -5.92 10.47 -18.89
N LEU A 212 -4.93 11.08 -18.23
CA LEU A 212 -4.71 10.94 -16.78
C LEU A 212 -5.87 11.53 -15.97
N LEU A 213 -6.28 12.78 -16.27
CA LEU A 213 -7.43 13.42 -15.61
C LEU A 213 -8.70 12.58 -15.77
N ARG A 214 -8.91 11.96 -16.94
CA ARG A 214 -10.05 11.07 -17.18
C ARG A 214 -10.00 9.79 -16.35
N ARG A 215 -8.81 9.20 -16.13
CA ARG A 215 -8.65 8.03 -15.26
C ARG A 215 -8.88 8.37 -13.78
N LYS A 216 -8.62 9.61 -13.36
CA LYS A 216 -8.78 10.08 -11.98
C LYS A 216 -10.07 10.89 -11.75
N GLU A 217 -10.98 10.92 -12.71
CA GLU A 217 -12.29 11.57 -12.52
C GLU A 217 -12.99 10.97 -11.30
N ARG A 218 -13.40 11.84 -10.36
CA ARG A 218 -14.06 11.48 -9.08
C ARG A 218 -13.24 10.61 -8.13
N VAL A 219 -11.97 10.37 -8.42
CA VAL A 219 -11.05 9.76 -7.45
C VAL A 219 -10.70 10.82 -6.41
N ARG A 220 -10.93 10.51 -5.14
CA ARG A 220 -10.59 11.39 -4.02
C ARG A 220 -9.13 11.16 -3.62
N VAL A 221 -8.40 12.24 -3.46
CA VAL A 221 -6.98 12.22 -3.10
C VAL A 221 -6.77 13.20 -1.95
N GLY A 222 -5.97 12.77 -0.98
CA GLY A 222 -5.61 13.55 0.20
C GLY A 222 -6.70 13.63 1.28
N ASP A 223 -6.37 14.40 2.32
CA ASP A 223 -7.21 14.71 3.48
C ASP A 223 -6.94 16.17 3.89
N PRO A 224 -7.93 17.10 3.77
CA PRO A 224 -9.28 16.87 3.27
C PRO A 224 -9.31 16.41 1.79
N PRO A 225 -10.29 15.58 1.38
CA PRO A 225 -10.25 14.95 0.07
C PRO A 225 -10.56 15.94 -1.06
N ARG A 226 -9.70 15.98 -2.06
CA ARG A 226 -9.89 16.72 -3.32
C ARG A 226 -10.19 15.77 -4.46
N TRP A 227 -11.00 16.17 -5.44
CA TRP A 227 -11.25 15.35 -6.64
C TRP A 227 -11.56 16.18 -7.87
N LEU A 228 -11.27 15.60 -9.03
CA LEU A 228 -11.54 16.22 -10.33
C LEU A 228 -12.93 15.81 -10.85
N VAL A 229 -13.61 16.76 -11.49
CA VAL A 229 -14.87 16.51 -12.21
C VAL A 229 -14.82 17.11 -13.61
N LYS A 230 -15.56 16.52 -14.54
CA LYS A 230 -15.84 17.16 -15.82
C LYS A 230 -16.78 18.33 -15.62
N ALA A 231 -16.42 19.48 -16.18
CA ALA A 231 -17.17 20.73 -16.08
C ALA A 231 -17.75 21.18 -17.44
N GLY A 232 -17.99 20.23 -18.34
CA GLY A 232 -18.49 20.49 -19.70
C GLY A 232 -17.36 20.62 -20.72
N ASN A 233 -17.64 21.32 -21.82
CA ASN A 233 -16.69 21.51 -22.92
C ASN A 233 -16.56 22.99 -23.28
N ALA A 234 -15.33 23.45 -23.50
CA ALA A 234 -15.03 24.73 -24.15
C ALA A 234 -14.66 24.47 -25.61
N ARG A 235 -15.50 24.90 -26.55
CA ARG A 235 -15.39 24.55 -27.99
C ARG A 235 -15.34 23.03 -28.19
N ARG A 236 -14.16 22.46 -28.46
CA ARG A 236 -13.91 21.01 -28.65
C ARG A 236 -13.08 20.39 -27.52
N ALA A 237 -12.67 21.16 -26.52
CA ALA A 237 -11.84 20.70 -25.41
C ALA A 237 -12.69 20.44 -24.15
N MET A 238 -12.36 19.39 -23.41
CA MET A 238 -12.97 19.05 -22.13
C MET A 238 -12.51 20.03 -21.05
N LEU A 239 -13.45 20.51 -20.24
CA LEU A 239 -13.16 21.30 -19.05
C LEU A 239 -13.10 20.39 -17.82
N TRP A 240 -12.09 20.62 -16.99
CA TRP A 240 -11.86 19.95 -15.73
C TRP A 240 -11.92 20.96 -14.59
N ALA A 241 -12.59 20.61 -13.51
CA ALA A 241 -12.64 21.45 -12.32
C ALA A 241 -12.27 20.63 -11.08
N LEU A 242 -11.56 21.27 -10.16
CA LEU A 242 -11.31 20.74 -8.84
C LEU A 242 -12.56 20.91 -7.97
N ARG A 243 -12.78 19.94 -7.09
CA ARG A 243 -13.79 19.99 -6.03
C ARG A 243 -13.13 19.64 -4.71
N THR A 244 -13.53 20.36 -3.68
CA THR A 244 -13.21 20.13 -2.29
C THR A 244 -14.52 19.91 -1.51
N PRO A 245 -14.46 19.37 -0.28
CA PRO A 245 -15.64 19.07 0.53
C PRO A 245 -16.51 20.29 0.81
#